data_AF-A0A8T2VH93-F1
#
_entry.id   AF-A0A8T2VH93-F1
#
_cell.length_a   1.000
_cell.length_b   1.000
_cell.length_c   1.000
_cell.angle_alpha   90.00
_cell.angle_beta   90.00
_cell.angle_gamma   90.00
#
_symmetry.space_group_name_H-M   'P 1'
#
loop_
_entity.id
_entity.type
_entity.pdbx_description
1 polymer ?
#
loop_
_entity_poly.entity_id
_entity_poly.type
_entity_poly.pdbx_seq_one_letter_code
_entity_poly.pdbx_strand_id
1 'polypeptide(L)'
;MEETVKALGFDIEKQDYKMNLRGLECGQKPCLSIATEVFEVTPTLFMIGMRKDDGDTLEYRKFCDNFSTALKDVVWNTEAESSGSVV
;
A
#
# COMPACT_ATOMS: atom_id res chain seq x y z
N MET A 1 0.44 9.48 2.61
CA MET A 1 1.12 8.25 2.16
C MET A 1 2.40 8.01 2.95
N GLU A 2 3.41 8.87 2.84
CA GLU A 2 4.70 8.63 3.50
C GLU A 2 4.61 8.58 5.03
N GLU A 3 3.87 9.51 5.63
CA GLU A 3 3.64 9.53 7.08
C GLU A 3 2.96 8.25 7.55
N THR A 4 2.01 7.74 6.77
CA THR A 4 1.33 6.46 7.02
C THR A 4 2.32 5.29 7.00
N VAL A 5 3.20 5.23 6.01
CA VAL A 5 4.21 4.16 5.90
C VAL A 5 5.18 4.21 7.09
N LYS A 6 5.64 5.40 7.47
CA LYS A 6 6.49 5.59 8.65
C LYS A 6 5.78 5.19 9.95
N ALA A 7 4.50 5.54 10.09
CA ALA A 7 3.69 5.15 11.24
C ALA A 7 3.48 3.63 11.34
N LEU A 8 3.54 2.92 10.20
CA LEU A 8 3.49 1.45 10.13
C LEU A 8 4.86 0.79 10.41
N GLY A 9 5.91 1.56 10.71
CA GLY A 9 7.24 1.03 11.02
C GLY A 9 8.08 0.70 9.79
N PHE A 10 7.82 1.37 8.66
CA PHE A 10 8.59 1.20 7.42
C PHE A 10 9.37 2.47 7.09
N ASP A 11 10.60 2.29 6.64
CA ASP A 11 11.40 3.34 6.00
C ASP A 11 11.05 3.45 4.51
N ILE A 12 11.32 4.61 3.91
CA ILE A 12 10.95 4.92 2.53
C ILE A 12 12.18 5.39 1.78
N GLU A 13 12.60 4.61 0.80
CA GLU A 13 13.56 5.06 -0.21
C GLU A 13 12.79 5.49 -1.47
N LYS A 14 12.93 6.74 -1.89
CA LYS A 14 12.27 7.25 -3.10
C LYS A 14 13.24 7.35 -4.27
N GLN A 15 12.77 6.92 -5.43
CA GLN A 15 13.41 7.12 -6.73
C GLN A 15 12.34 7.52 -7.75
N ASP A 16 12.22 8.83 -8.01
CA ASP A 16 11.23 9.40 -8.93
C ASP A 16 9.78 8.94 -8.64
N TYR A 17 9.19 8.15 -9.54
CA TYR A 17 7.83 7.58 -9.45
C TYR A 17 7.78 6.23 -8.72
N LYS A 18 8.91 5.78 -8.19
CA LYS A 18 9.05 4.53 -7.43
C LYS A 18 9.42 4.82 -5.99
N MET A 19 8.89 4.03 -5.07
CA MET A 19 9.33 4.04 -3.68
C MET A 19 9.51 2.61 -3.18
N ASN A 20 10.62 2.34 -2.51
CA ASN A 20 10.87 1.09 -1.82
C ASN A 20 10.59 1.28 -0.33
N LEU A 21 9.65 0.51 0.20
CA LEU A 21 9.29 0.52 1.60
C LEU A 21 10.00 -0.64 2.29
N ARG A 22 10.74 -0.36 3.36
CA ARG A 22 11.53 -1.38 4.07
C ARG A 22 11.13 -1.42 5.54
N GLY A 23 10.76 -2.59 6.03
CA GLY A 23 10.46 -2.76 7.46
C GLY A 23 11.68 -2.42 8.31
N LEU A 24 11.49 -1.59 9.34
CA LEU A 24 12.55 -1.15 10.26
C LEU A 24 12.92 -2.25 11.27
N GLU A 25 11.95 -3.05 11.69
CA GLU A 25 12.15 -4.10 12.69
C GLU A 25 11.94 -5.48 12.07
N CYS A 26 12.99 -6.29 12.08
CA CYS A 26 12.94 -7.69 11.69
C CYS A 26 13.61 -8.52 12.75
N GLY A 27 12.87 -9.46 13.31
CA GLY A 27 13.43 -10.52 14.13
C GLY A 27 14.30 -11.46 13.28
N GLN A 28 14.19 -12.76 13.52
CA GLN A 28 14.96 -13.77 12.78
C GLN A 28 14.54 -13.96 11.30
N LYS A 29 13.50 -13.27 10.84
CA LYS A 29 12.99 -13.36 9.45
C LYS A 29 13.52 -12.21 8.60
N PRO A 30 13.67 -12.40 7.28
CA PRO A 30 14.02 -11.31 6.37
C PRO A 30 12.97 -10.19 6.41
N CYS A 31 13.45 -8.95 6.28
CA CYS A 31 12.59 -7.79 6.32
C CYS A 31 11.66 -7.69 5.14
N LEU A 32 10.40 -7.43 5.45
CA LEU A 32 9.42 -7.12 4.42
C LEU A 32 9.89 -5.87 3.66
N SER A 33 10.09 -6.07 2.36
CA SER A 33 10.46 -5.03 1.42
C SER A 33 9.39 -4.96 0.34
N ILE A 34 8.88 -3.76 0.08
CA ILE A 34 7.75 -3.52 -0.82
C ILE A 34 8.17 -2.48 -1.84
N ALA A 35 8.20 -2.85 -3.11
CA ALA A 35 8.34 -1.90 -4.20
C ALA A 35 6.97 -1.31 -4.52
N THR A 36 6.90 0.02 -4.55
CA THR A 36 5.70 0.77 -4.93
C THR A 36 5.99 1.63 -6.14
N GLU A 37 5.04 1.72 -7.05
CA GLU A 37 5.15 2.53 -8.26
C GLU A 37 3.85 3.29 -8.48
N VAL A 38 3.98 4.58 -8.79
CA VAL A 38 2.84 5.47 -9.05
C VAL A 38 2.60 5.53 -10.55
N PHE A 39 1.37 5.23 -10.95
CA PHE A 39 0.92 5.25 -12.34
C PHE A 39 -0.13 6.33 -12.51
N GLU A 40 0.07 7.24 -13.46
CA GLU A 40 -0.97 8.17 -13.89
C GLU A 40 -1.94 7.42 -14.80
N VAL A 41 -3.20 7.30 -14.38
CA VAL A 41 -4.26 6.67 -15.18
C VAL A 41 -5.04 7.75 -15.93
N THR A 42 -5.29 8.87 -15.27
CA THR A 42 -5.82 10.10 -15.86
C THR A 42 -5.16 11.31 -15.20
N PRO A 43 -5.25 12.53 -15.78
CA PRO A 43 -4.62 13.74 -15.22
C PRO A 43 -5.05 14.11 -13.79
N THR A 44 -6.11 13.49 -13.29
CA THR A 44 -6.63 13.68 -11.93
C THR A 44 -6.69 12.38 -11.12
N LEU A 45 -6.30 11.25 -11.71
CA LEU A 45 -6.37 9.92 -11.08
C LEU A 45 -5.03 9.20 -11.21
N PHE A 46 -4.45 8.93 -10.05
CA PHE A 46 -3.22 8.17 -9.91
C PHE A 46 -3.51 6.83 -9.24
N MET A 47 -2.93 5.77 -9.75
CA MET A 47 -2.92 4.44 -9.14
C MET A 47 -1.57 4.17 -8.51
N ILE A 48 -1.58 3.47 -7.37
CA ILE A 48 -0.36 3.03 -6.70
C ILE A 48 -0.30 1.52 -6.81
N GLY A 49 0.65 1.01 -7.58
CA GLY A 49 0.96 -0.41 -7.62
C GLY A 49 1.87 -0.79 -6.46
N MET A 50 1.60 -1.91 -5.80
CA MET A 50 2.45 -2.47 -4.75
C MET A 50 2.89 -3.88 -5.12
N ARG A 51 4.17 -4.17 -4.91
CA ARG A 51 4.79 -5.46 -5.16
C ARG A 51 5.64 -5.85 -3.95
N LYS A 52 5.45 -7.08 -3.46
CA LYS A 52 6.37 -7.68 -2.49
C LYS A 52 7.71 -7.98 -3.18
N ASP A 53 8.78 -7.39 -2.68
CA ASP A 53 10.15 -7.64 -3.16
C ASP A 53 10.82 -8.75 -2.34
N ASP A 54 10.79 -8.62 -1.01
CA ASP A 54 11.38 -9.59 -0.08
C ASP A 54 10.54 -9.75 1.21
N GLY A 55 10.76 -10.82 1.97
CA GLY A 55 10.07 -11.07 3.26
C GLY A 55 8.79 -11.91 3.20
N ASP A 56 8.07 -11.94 4.32
CA ASP A 56 6.92 -12.83 4.55
C ASP A 56 5.64 -12.33 3.88
N THR A 57 4.93 -13.23 3.17
CA THR A 57 3.70 -12.87 2.44
C THR A 57 2.53 -12.50 3.38
N LEU A 58 2.47 -13.04 4.59
CA LEU A 58 1.44 -12.67 5.57
C LEU A 58 1.68 -11.24 6.09
N GLU A 59 2.94 -10.88 6.35
CA GLU A 59 3.29 -9.51 6.73
C GLU A 59 3.00 -8.52 5.59
N TYR A 60 3.28 -8.90 4.33
CA TYR A 60 2.88 -8.12 3.16
C TYR A 60 1.37 -7.86 3.12
N ARG A 61 0.57 -8.91 3.33
CA ARG A 61 -0.89 -8.77 3.30
C ARG A 61 -1.40 -7.87 4.42
N LYS A 62 -0.91 -8.07 5.64
CA LYS A 62 -1.24 -7.19 6.79
C LYS A 62 -0.86 -5.74 6.52
N PHE A 63 0.30 -5.51 5.92
CA PHE A 63 0.71 -4.17 5.50
C PHE A 63 -0.32 -3.56 4.54
N CYS A 64 -0.71 -4.27 3.48
CA CYS A 64 -1.70 -3.77 2.52
C CYS A 64 -3.08 -3.49 3.17
N ASP A 65 -3.55 -4.36 4.07
CA ASP A 65 -4.80 -4.15 4.81
C ASP A 65 -4.72 -2.91 5.73
N ASN A 66 -3.61 -2.74 6.45
CA ASN A 66 -3.39 -1.57 7.31
C ASN A 66 -3.22 -0.28 6.49
N PHE A 67 -2.47 -0.36 5.40
CA PHE A 67 -2.18 0.78 4.53
C PHE A 67 -3.43 1.28 3.81
N SER A 68 -4.24 0.37 3.26
CA SER A 68 -5.55 0.71 2.67
C SER A 68 -6.50 1.32 3.69
N THR A 69 -6.52 0.77 4.92
CA THR A 69 -7.34 1.31 6.01
C THR A 69 -6.89 2.71 6.43
N ALA A 70 -5.59 2.95 6.52
CA ALA A 70 -5.03 4.23 6.91
C ALA A 70 -5.17 5.31 5.81
N LEU A 71 -5.38 4.91 4.56
CA LEU A 71 -5.68 5.81 3.44
C LEU A 71 -7.16 5.86 3.07
N LYS A 72 -8.08 5.40 3.94
CA LYS A 72 -9.53 5.36 3.67
C LYS A 72 -10.13 6.69 3.18
N ASP A 73 -9.54 7.82 3.52
CA ASP A 73 -9.99 9.16 3.09
C ASP A 73 -9.53 9.53 1.65
N VAL A 74 -8.53 8.81 1.11
CA VAL A 74 -7.85 9.10 -0.16
C VAL A 74 -8.02 7.98 -1.19
N VAL A 75 -8.33 6.76 -0.73
CA VAL A 75 -8.56 5.60 -1.61
C VAL A 75 -9.94 5.70 -2.24
N TRP A 76 -9.98 5.65 -3.58
CA TRP A 76 -11.22 5.48 -4.31
C TRP A 76 -11.83 4.12 -3.96
N ASN A 77 -12.87 4.13 -3.11
CA ASN A 77 -13.69 2.95 -2.92
C ASN A 77 -14.55 2.80 -4.17
N THR A 78 -14.27 1.78 -4.99
CA THR A 78 -15.28 1.30 -5.94
C THR A 78 -16.37 0.70 -5.08
N GLU A 79 -17.35 1.51 -4.68
CA GLU A 79 -18.61 0.97 -4.18
C GLU A 79 -19.14 0.07 -5.29
N ALA A 80 -19.03 -1.24 -5.09
CA ALA A 80 -19.84 -2.17 -5.82
C ALA A 80 -21.27 -1.85 -5.37
N GLU A 81 -21.92 -0.95 -6.10
CA GLU A 81 -23.34 -0.66 -6.01
C GLU A 81 -24.07 -2.02 -6.01
N SER A 82 -24.45 -2.48 -4.82
CA SER A 82 -25.41 -3.56 -4.65
C SER A 82 -26.75 -2.98 -5.06
N SER A 83 -27.02 -2.98 -6.37
CA SER A 83 -28.30 -2.55 -6.88
C SER A 83 -29.36 -3.60 -6.55
N GLY A 84 -30.20 -3.26 -5.58
CA GLY A 84 -31.64 -3.56 -5.64
C GLY A 84 -32.14 -4.72 -4.80
N SER A 85 -32.55 -4.40 -3.56
CA SER A 85 -33.72 -5.04 -2.97
C SER A 85 -34.97 -4.53 -3.70
N VAL A 86 -35.73 -5.40 -4.35
CA VAL A 86 -37.16 -5.17 -4.64
C VAL A 86 -37.96 -6.42 -4.26
N VAL A 87 -38.72 -6.23 -3.18
CA VAL A 87 -39.93 -6.94 -2.70
C VAL A 87 -39.96 -8.47 -2.61
#